data_AF-A0A090QGB1-F1
#
_entry.id   AF-A0A090QGB1-F1
#
_cell.length_a   1.000
_cell.length_b   1.000
_cell.length_c   1.000
_cell.angle_alpha   90.00
_cell.angle_beta   90.00
_cell.angle_gamma   90.00
#
_symmetry.space_group_name_H-M   'P 1'
#
loop_
_entity.id
_entity.type
_entity.pdbx_description
1 polymer ?
#
loop_
_entity_poly.entity_id
_entity_poly.type
_entity_poly.pdbx_seq_one_letter_code
_entity_poly.pdbx_strand_id
1 'polypeptide(L)'
;MKHYAGKTLDYFWVEFSSTEFDLISLVEQIPNLLIGKYLAIICFDGGIFVPTEEERLRGWNKIKQVSFSPILTKAELKGPIFENHDQWCLFETKSEIESMTDFVNYGMFTLKNRDFELDNIDPTWDKVALKNDLNQTEKLLRKFWLEMKELNPDNFILNGDNFIYCSKNEKEIERIITVANTMYN
;
A
#
# COMPACT_ATOMS: atom_id res chain seq x y z
N MET A 1 3.18 -18.30 6.33
CA MET A 1 2.32 -17.57 5.37
C MET A 1 3.07 -17.37 4.07
N LYS A 2 2.40 -17.50 2.91
CA LYS A 2 3.05 -17.25 1.62
C LYS A 2 3.18 -15.74 1.42
N HIS A 3 4.35 -15.28 1.01
CA HIS A 3 4.59 -13.87 0.72
C HIS A 3 5.57 -13.74 -0.45
N TYR A 4 5.56 -12.57 -1.08
CA TYR A 4 6.60 -12.15 -2.01
C TYR A 4 7.32 -10.94 -1.42
N ALA A 5 8.62 -10.86 -1.63
CA ALA A 5 9.41 -9.72 -1.20
C ALA A 5 10.48 -9.41 -2.23
N GLY A 6 10.94 -8.16 -2.24
CA GLY A 6 11.98 -7.75 -3.15
C GLY A 6 12.48 -6.35 -2.85
N LYS A 7 13.32 -5.86 -3.76
CA LYS A 7 13.86 -4.51 -3.73
C LYS A 7 13.77 -3.89 -5.11
N THR A 8 13.21 -2.69 -5.17
CA THR A 8 13.12 -1.89 -6.40
C THR A 8 13.42 -0.44 -6.04
N LEU A 9 14.30 0.22 -6.81
CA LEU A 9 14.85 1.53 -6.43
C LEU A 9 15.43 1.48 -5.00
N ASP A 10 15.08 2.44 -4.17
CA ASP A 10 15.49 2.54 -2.76
C ASP A 10 14.52 1.86 -1.79
N TYR A 11 13.48 1.17 -2.31
CA TYR A 11 12.46 0.52 -1.49
C TYR A 11 12.65 -0.99 -1.43
N PHE A 12 12.59 -1.49 -0.20
CA PHE A 12 12.30 -2.88 0.11
C PHE A 12 10.78 -3.03 0.20
N TRP A 13 10.24 -4.14 -0.29
CA TRP A 13 8.81 -4.36 -0.29
C TRP A 13 8.45 -5.79 0.06
N VAL A 14 7.25 -5.95 0.61
CA VAL A 14 6.60 -7.24 0.84
C VAL A 14 5.15 -7.18 0.39
N GLU A 15 4.67 -8.31 -0.11
CA GLU A 15 3.32 -8.53 -0.58
C GLU A 15 2.75 -9.82 0.01
N PHE A 16 1.53 -9.74 0.52
CA PHE A 16 0.73 -10.86 1.04
C PHE A 16 -0.65 -10.86 0.37
N SER A 17 -1.36 -11.99 0.42
CA SER A 17 -2.81 -11.96 0.22
C SER A 17 -3.45 -11.16 1.35
N SER A 18 -4.35 -10.22 1.07
CA SER A 18 -5.04 -9.46 2.13
C SER A 18 -5.90 -10.34 3.02
N THR A 19 -6.26 -11.56 2.58
CA THR A 19 -6.94 -12.54 3.42
C THR A 19 -6.03 -13.17 4.50
N GLU A 20 -4.71 -13.03 4.35
CA GLU A 20 -3.71 -13.59 5.27
C GLU A 20 -3.08 -12.50 6.16
N PHE A 21 -2.87 -11.30 5.61
CA PHE A 21 -2.36 -10.16 6.37
C PHE A 21 -2.83 -8.88 5.69
N ASP A 22 -3.44 -7.97 6.43
CA ASP A 22 -4.06 -6.75 5.93
C ASP A 22 -3.62 -5.50 6.72
N LEU A 23 -4.16 -4.34 6.34
CA LEU A 23 -3.91 -3.09 7.03
C LEU A 23 -4.38 -3.11 8.50
N ILE A 24 -5.48 -3.80 8.79
CA ILE A 24 -5.98 -3.97 10.17
C ILE A 24 -4.93 -4.71 11.00
N SER A 25 -4.42 -5.84 10.48
CA SER A 25 -3.35 -6.62 11.11
C SER A 25 -2.10 -5.79 11.34
N LEU A 26 -1.69 -4.94 10.38
CA LEU A 26 -0.57 -4.03 10.55
C LEU A 26 -0.80 -3.04 11.70
N VAL A 27 -1.97 -2.40 11.74
CA VAL A 27 -2.33 -1.40 12.75
C VAL A 27 -2.42 -2.04 14.15
N GLU A 28 -2.99 -3.23 14.26
CA GLU A 28 -3.15 -3.91 15.55
C GLU A 28 -1.83 -4.49 16.09
N GLN A 29 -1.06 -5.16 15.22
CA GLN A 29 0.12 -5.91 15.65
C GLN A 29 1.38 -5.04 15.70
N ILE A 30 1.50 -4.06 14.80
CA ILE A 30 2.73 -3.27 14.62
C ILE A 30 2.48 -1.76 14.42
N PRO A 31 1.63 -1.11 15.24
CA PRO A 31 1.26 0.31 15.04
C PRO A 31 2.46 1.27 15.08
N ASN A 32 3.55 0.88 15.71
CA ASN A 32 4.77 1.68 15.82
C ASN A 32 5.46 1.93 14.46
N LEU A 33 5.11 1.19 13.40
CA LEU A 33 5.59 1.50 12.04
C LEU A 33 4.90 2.72 11.43
N LEU A 34 3.73 3.11 11.98
CA LEU A 34 2.89 4.20 11.53
C LEU A 34 3.00 5.43 12.44
N ILE A 35 3.06 5.21 13.75
CA ILE A 35 3.10 6.27 14.76
C ILE A 35 4.33 7.16 14.57
N GLY A 36 4.13 8.47 14.68
CA GLY A 36 5.19 9.47 14.53
C GLY A 36 5.42 9.93 13.08
N LYS A 37 4.76 9.30 12.11
CA LYS A 37 4.79 9.70 10.70
C LYS A 37 3.54 10.53 10.34
N TYR A 38 3.62 11.27 9.24
CA TYR A 38 2.50 11.92 8.59
C TYR A 38 1.90 10.96 7.57
N LEU A 39 0.59 10.76 7.61
CA LEU A 39 -0.14 9.93 6.67
C LEU A 39 -0.78 10.80 5.59
N ALA A 40 -0.58 10.39 4.34
CA ALA A 40 -1.33 10.84 3.18
C ALA A 40 -2.23 9.70 2.69
N ILE A 41 -3.54 9.87 2.83
CA ILE A 41 -4.54 8.94 2.32
C ILE A 41 -4.79 9.28 0.85
N ILE A 42 -4.34 8.39 -0.04
CA ILE A 42 -4.55 8.49 -1.48
C ILE A 42 -5.95 7.96 -1.82
N CYS A 43 -6.29 6.82 -1.22
CA CYS A 43 -7.56 6.14 -1.43
C CYS A 43 -8.06 5.58 -0.09
N PHE A 44 -9.36 5.71 0.14
CA PHE A 44 -10.08 5.20 1.31
C PHE A 44 -11.37 4.54 0.84
N ASP A 45 -11.50 3.24 1.13
CA ASP A 45 -12.61 2.39 0.65
C ASP A 45 -12.89 2.57 -0.86
N GLY A 46 -11.84 2.53 -1.68
CA GLY A 46 -11.91 2.73 -3.13
C GLY A 46 -12.18 4.17 -3.59
N GLY A 47 -12.37 5.11 -2.66
CA GLY A 47 -12.71 6.51 -2.93
C GLY A 47 -11.75 7.51 -2.30
N ILE A 48 -12.20 8.77 -2.21
CA ILE A 48 -11.43 9.87 -1.61
C ILE A 48 -11.86 10.04 -0.15
N PHE A 49 -10.91 10.02 0.77
CA PHE A 49 -11.17 10.39 2.15
C PHE A 49 -11.44 11.90 2.27
N VAL A 50 -12.54 12.29 2.90
CA VAL A 50 -12.86 13.70 3.19
C VAL A 50 -12.93 13.88 4.70
N PRO A 51 -11.96 14.57 5.32
CA PRO A 51 -11.97 14.79 6.75
C PRO A 51 -13.24 15.51 7.19
N THR A 52 -13.88 14.97 8.21
CA THR A 52 -14.97 15.58 8.98
C THR A 52 -14.49 16.85 9.69
N GLU A 53 -15.42 17.64 10.21
CA GLU A 53 -15.05 18.86 10.94
C GLU A 53 -14.26 18.54 12.21
N GLU A 54 -14.60 17.45 12.92
CA GLU A 54 -13.87 17.01 14.11
C GLU A 54 -12.43 16.59 13.77
N GLU A 55 -12.22 15.91 12.65
CA GLU A 55 -10.88 15.55 12.17
C GLU A 55 -10.09 16.79 11.76
N ARG A 56 -10.73 17.76 11.10
CA ARG A 56 -10.07 19.04 10.77
C ARG A 56 -9.65 19.81 12.00
N LEU A 57 -10.47 19.83 13.05
CA LEU A 57 -10.12 20.42 14.33
C LEU A 57 -8.93 19.72 15.01
N ARG A 58 -8.75 18.42 14.73
CA ARG A 58 -7.56 17.65 15.16
C ARG A 58 -6.34 17.82 14.25
N GLY A 59 -6.46 18.58 13.17
CA GLY A 59 -5.37 18.93 12.27
C GLY A 59 -5.33 18.13 10.97
N TRP A 60 -6.34 17.30 10.68
CA TRP A 60 -6.47 16.71 9.35
C TRP A 60 -6.77 17.78 8.32
N ASN A 61 -6.25 17.61 7.11
CA ASN A 61 -6.58 18.49 6.01
C ASN A 61 -6.70 17.70 4.70
N LYS A 62 -7.16 18.39 3.65
CA LYS A 62 -7.27 17.82 2.31
C LYS A 62 -6.71 18.80 1.30
N ILE A 63 -5.82 18.31 0.44
CA ILE A 63 -5.26 19.05 -0.68
C ILE A 63 -5.60 18.27 -1.93
N LYS A 64 -6.42 18.86 -2.80
CA LYS A 64 -6.93 18.21 -4.01
C LYS A 64 -7.56 16.86 -3.67
N GLN A 65 -6.96 15.75 -4.09
CA GLN A 65 -7.50 14.40 -3.94
C GLN A 65 -6.89 13.64 -2.77
N VAL A 66 -5.91 14.22 -2.06
CA VAL A 66 -5.19 13.56 -0.98
C VAL A 66 -5.54 14.23 0.35
N SER A 67 -5.79 13.41 1.36
CA SER A 67 -6.04 13.88 2.73
C SER A 67 -4.86 13.56 3.62
N PHE A 68 -4.44 14.51 4.44
CA PHE A 68 -3.28 14.38 5.29
C PHE A 68 -3.68 14.38 6.75
N SER A 69 -3.06 13.49 7.51
CA SER A 69 -3.17 13.45 8.95
C SER A 69 -2.28 14.51 9.60
N PRO A 70 -2.57 14.91 10.86
CA PRO A 70 -1.51 15.36 11.76
C PRO A 70 -0.48 14.23 11.97
N ILE A 71 0.56 14.45 12.79
CA ILE A 71 1.44 13.34 13.17
C ILE A 71 0.60 12.20 13.73
N LEU A 72 0.73 11.00 13.18
CA LEU A 72 -0.04 9.84 13.60
C LEU A 72 0.28 9.50 15.04
N THR A 73 -0.77 9.36 15.84
CA THR A 73 -0.71 8.88 17.22
C THR A 73 -1.59 7.64 17.36
N LYS A 74 -1.51 6.98 18.52
CA LYS A 74 -2.44 5.90 18.86
C LYS A 74 -3.90 6.33 18.85
N ALA A 75 -4.21 7.61 19.05
CA ALA A 75 -5.58 8.10 19.00
C ALA A 75 -6.08 8.18 17.55
N GLU A 76 -5.23 8.61 16.62
CA GLU A 76 -5.58 8.68 15.20
C GLU A 76 -5.78 7.28 14.60
N LEU A 77 -4.97 6.31 14.99
CA LEU A 77 -5.13 4.90 14.56
C LEU A 77 -6.37 4.18 15.14
N LYS A 78 -7.17 4.84 15.98
CA LYS A 78 -8.44 4.28 16.50
C LYS A 78 -9.68 4.76 15.73
N GLY A 79 -9.52 5.75 14.86
CA GLY A 79 -10.61 6.25 14.01
C GLY A 79 -10.82 5.38 12.77
N PRO A 80 -11.90 5.60 12.00
CA PRO A 80 -12.17 4.92 10.73
C PRO A 80 -11.28 5.50 9.62
N ILE A 81 -9.96 5.48 9.83
CA ILE A 81 -9.00 6.00 8.87
C ILE A 81 -8.46 4.90 7.94
N PHE A 82 -8.79 3.64 8.23
CA PHE A 82 -8.55 2.46 7.38
C PHE A 82 -9.80 1.57 7.28
N GLU A 83 -9.94 0.90 6.14
CA GLU A 83 -10.93 -0.07 5.70
C GLU A 83 -10.25 -1.13 4.80
N ASN A 84 -11.03 -1.88 4.03
CA ASN A 84 -10.54 -3.01 3.22
C ASN A 84 -9.89 -2.61 1.89
N HIS A 85 -10.12 -1.39 1.38
CA HIS A 85 -9.65 -0.92 0.06
C HIS A 85 -8.98 0.45 0.17
N ASP A 86 -7.76 0.46 0.72
CA ASP A 86 -7.03 1.69 1.01
C ASP A 86 -5.67 1.76 0.34
N GLN A 87 -5.21 3.00 0.14
CA GLN A 87 -3.87 3.27 -0.32
C GLN A 87 -3.29 4.49 0.39
N TRP A 88 -2.13 4.30 1.02
CA TRP A 88 -1.49 5.28 1.88
C TRP A 88 -0.03 5.53 1.47
N CYS A 89 0.40 6.77 1.67
CA CYS A 89 1.81 7.15 1.74
C CYS A 89 2.12 7.66 3.16
N LEU A 90 3.26 7.28 3.72
CA LEU A 90 3.76 7.81 4.99
C LEU A 90 5.02 8.64 4.76
N PHE A 91 5.17 9.69 5.55
CA PHE A 91 6.32 10.57 5.53
C PHE A 91 6.82 10.85 6.96
N GLU A 92 8.13 10.82 7.18
CA GLU A 92 8.74 11.22 8.45
C GLU A 92 8.68 12.74 8.66
N THR A 93 8.75 13.49 7.57
CA THR A 93 8.57 14.94 7.56
C THR A 93 7.24 15.32 6.93
N LYS A 94 6.65 16.45 7.34
CA LYS A 94 5.42 16.94 6.72
C LYS A 94 5.65 17.18 5.23
N SER A 95 4.93 16.42 4.39
CA SER A 95 4.96 16.52 2.94
C SER A 95 3.54 16.63 2.42
N GLU A 96 3.36 17.39 1.35
CA GLU A 96 2.07 17.60 0.70
C GLU A 96 2.21 17.17 -0.77
N ILE A 97 1.32 16.27 -1.20
CA ILE A 97 1.24 15.76 -2.56
C ILE A 97 -0.18 16.01 -3.11
N GLU A 98 -0.31 16.35 -4.39
CA GLU A 98 -1.64 16.70 -4.91
C GLU A 98 -2.45 15.48 -5.35
N SER A 99 -1.76 14.43 -5.80
CA SER A 99 -2.37 13.20 -6.31
C SER A 99 -1.33 12.08 -6.42
N MET A 100 -1.82 10.85 -6.38
CA MET A 100 -1.14 9.63 -6.79
C MET A 100 -2.20 8.74 -7.47
N THR A 101 -1.80 7.84 -8.35
CA THR A 101 -2.73 6.85 -8.91
C THR A 101 -3.26 5.94 -7.81
N ASP A 102 -4.55 5.64 -7.86
CA ASP A 102 -5.27 4.71 -7.00
C ASP A 102 -5.04 3.25 -7.43
N PHE A 103 -3.80 2.76 -7.24
CA PHE A 103 -3.41 1.39 -7.58
C PHE A 103 -4.30 0.32 -6.92
N VAL A 104 -4.86 0.61 -5.74
CA VAL A 104 -5.82 -0.28 -5.06
C VAL A 104 -7.07 -0.60 -5.89
N ASN A 105 -7.47 0.30 -6.81
CA ASN A 105 -8.62 0.10 -7.69
C ASN A 105 -8.30 -0.73 -8.95
N TYR A 106 -7.04 -1.13 -9.12
CA TYR A 106 -6.64 -2.09 -10.16
C TYR A 106 -6.60 -3.49 -9.54
N GLY A 107 -7.62 -4.29 -9.82
CA GLY A 107 -7.75 -5.65 -9.28
C GLY A 107 -6.47 -6.46 -9.46
N MET A 108 -6.09 -7.19 -8.42
CA MET A 108 -4.89 -8.02 -8.34
C MET A 108 -3.57 -7.28 -8.59
N PHE A 109 -3.53 -5.95 -8.40
CA PHE A 109 -2.29 -5.19 -8.47
C PHE A 109 -1.21 -5.82 -7.58
N THR A 110 -0.01 -5.99 -8.13
CA THR A 110 1.06 -6.79 -7.55
C THR A 110 2.42 -6.23 -7.95
N LEU A 111 3.39 -6.30 -7.03
CA LEU A 111 4.78 -5.93 -7.28
C LEU A 111 5.61 -7.10 -7.79
N LYS A 112 5.09 -8.33 -7.71
CA LYS A 112 5.80 -9.52 -8.19
C LYS A 112 5.99 -9.43 -9.70
N ASN A 113 7.16 -9.86 -10.17
CA ASN A 113 7.37 -10.09 -11.58
C ASN A 113 6.48 -11.27 -12.03
N ARG A 114 5.74 -11.12 -13.13
CA ARG A 114 4.84 -12.15 -13.70
C ARG A 114 5.31 -12.66 -15.08
N ASP A 115 6.52 -12.31 -15.52
CA ASP A 115 7.06 -12.63 -16.85
C ASP A 115 7.08 -14.14 -17.13
N PHE A 116 7.24 -14.95 -16.08
CA PHE A 116 7.25 -16.42 -16.17
C PHE A 116 5.86 -17.05 -16.33
N GLU A 117 4.77 -16.29 -16.23
CA GLU A 117 3.42 -16.83 -16.37
C GLU A 117 3.11 -17.25 -17.81
N LEU A 118 3.76 -16.62 -18.80
CA LEU A 118 3.67 -17.05 -20.21
C LEU A 118 4.28 -18.42 -20.46
N ASP A 119 5.30 -18.79 -19.69
CA ASP A 119 6.00 -20.07 -19.82
C ASP A 119 5.21 -21.23 -19.19
N ASN A 120 4.25 -20.93 -18.31
CA ASN A 120 3.48 -21.90 -17.53
C ASN A 120 1.96 -21.81 -17.76
N ILE A 121 1.56 -21.36 -18.95
CA ILE A 121 0.14 -21.19 -19.30
C ILE A 121 -0.63 -22.50 -19.20
N ASP A 122 -1.73 -22.49 -18.46
CA ASP A 122 -2.74 -23.54 -18.54
C ASP A 122 -3.32 -23.57 -19.97
N PRO A 123 -3.33 -24.73 -20.67
CA PRO A 123 -3.82 -24.83 -22.04
C PRO A 123 -5.27 -24.35 -22.25
N THR A 124 -6.07 -24.26 -21.18
CA THR A 124 -7.46 -23.80 -21.21
C THR A 124 -7.60 -22.28 -21.17
N TRP A 125 -6.53 -21.54 -20.89
CA TRP A 125 -6.55 -20.09 -20.77
C TRP A 125 -6.45 -19.40 -22.13
N ASP A 126 -7.14 -18.27 -22.26
CA ASP A 126 -6.98 -17.39 -23.42
C ASP A 126 -5.61 -16.67 -23.35
N LYS A 127 -4.67 -17.15 -24.17
CA LYS A 127 -3.31 -16.59 -24.28
C LYS A 127 -3.29 -15.11 -24.66
N VAL A 128 -4.26 -14.65 -25.45
CA VAL A 128 -4.34 -13.24 -25.85
C VAL A 128 -4.79 -12.40 -24.66
N ALA A 129 -5.79 -12.86 -23.92
CA ALA A 129 -6.25 -12.20 -22.71
C ALA A 129 -5.13 -12.11 -21.66
N LEU A 130 -4.42 -13.22 -21.40
CA LEU A 130 -3.29 -13.22 -20.46
C LEU A 130 -2.16 -12.28 -20.90
N LYS A 131 -1.80 -12.27 -22.19
CA LYS A 131 -0.78 -11.36 -22.69
C LYS A 131 -1.19 -9.88 -22.50
N ASN A 132 -2.47 -9.56 -22.70
CA ASN A 132 -2.98 -8.21 -22.48
C ASN A 132 -2.95 -7.82 -20.99
N ASP A 133 -3.33 -8.75 -20.10
CA ASP A 133 -3.26 -8.58 -18.65
C ASP A 133 -1.82 -8.33 -18.17
N LEU A 134 -0.86 -9.13 -18.63
CA LEU A 134 0.56 -8.96 -18.29
C LEU A 134 1.10 -7.62 -18.78
N ASN A 135 0.77 -7.21 -20.02
CA ASN A 135 1.15 -5.90 -20.55
C ASN A 135 0.54 -4.74 -19.74
N GLN A 136 -0.70 -4.89 -19.27
CA GLN A 136 -1.36 -3.90 -18.43
C GLN A 136 -0.70 -3.83 -17.05
N THR A 137 -0.42 -4.97 -16.44
CA THR A 137 0.30 -5.08 -15.17
C THR A 137 1.67 -4.42 -15.26
N GLU A 138 2.42 -4.66 -16.33
CA GLU A 138 3.74 -4.05 -16.53
C GLU A 138 3.65 -2.52 -16.63
N LYS A 139 2.65 -1.99 -17.35
CA LYS A 139 2.41 -0.54 -17.44
C LYS A 139 2.08 0.07 -16.08
N LEU A 140 1.24 -0.60 -15.30
CA LEU A 140 0.87 -0.15 -13.95
C LEU A 140 2.07 -0.18 -13.01
N LEU A 141 2.87 -1.25 -13.04
CA LEU A 141 4.06 -1.38 -12.22
C LEU A 141 5.11 -0.31 -12.57
N ARG A 142 5.32 -0.03 -13.86
CA ARG A 142 6.19 1.08 -14.30
C ARG A 142 5.67 2.43 -13.79
N LYS A 143 4.36 2.67 -13.88
CA LYS A 143 3.74 3.91 -13.37
C LYS A 143 3.89 4.03 -11.85
N PHE A 144 3.64 2.95 -11.11
CA PHE A 144 3.82 2.88 -9.67
C PHE A 144 5.24 3.27 -9.27
N TRP A 145 6.26 2.66 -9.85
CA TRP A 145 7.64 2.99 -9.49
C TRP A 145 8.08 4.39 -9.92
N LEU A 146 7.51 4.94 -10.99
CA LEU A 146 7.72 6.36 -11.35
C LEU A 146 7.12 7.28 -10.27
N GLU A 147 5.88 7.05 -9.84
CA GLU A 147 5.24 7.85 -8.79
C GLU A 147 5.95 7.70 -7.43
N MET A 148 6.38 6.48 -7.07
CA MET A 148 7.19 6.25 -5.86
C MET A 148 8.52 7.01 -5.87
N LYS A 149 9.12 7.19 -7.05
CA LYS A 149 10.34 7.98 -7.22
C LYS A 149 10.07 9.48 -7.14
N GLU A 150 9.00 9.95 -7.75
CA GLU A 150 8.65 11.38 -7.81
C GLU A 150 8.12 11.90 -6.47
N LEU A 151 7.22 11.15 -5.83
CA LEU A 151 6.61 11.51 -4.54
C LEU A 151 7.53 11.19 -3.36
N ASN A 152 8.43 10.21 -3.53
CA ASN A 152 9.45 9.81 -2.57
C ASN A 152 8.95 9.59 -1.12
N PRO A 153 7.81 8.90 -0.90
CA PRO A 153 7.34 8.62 0.46
C PRO A 153 8.33 7.78 1.25
N ASP A 154 8.29 7.81 2.58
CA ASP A 154 9.15 6.93 3.39
C ASP A 154 8.59 5.52 3.44
N ASN A 155 7.26 5.41 3.38
CA ASN A 155 6.56 4.15 3.17
C ASN A 155 5.37 4.30 2.23
N PHE A 156 5.04 3.22 1.56
CA PHE A 156 3.79 3.07 0.83
C PHE A 156 3.06 1.83 1.35
N ILE A 157 1.75 1.94 1.50
CA ILE A 157 0.89 0.86 1.95
C ILE A 157 -0.31 0.78 1.02
N LEU A 158 -0.63 -0.41 0.55
CA LEU A 158 -1.84 -0.70 -0.20
C LEU A 158 -2.53 -1.90 0.44
N ASN A 159 -3.83 -1.76 0.67
CA ASN A 159 -4.70 -2.80 1.17
C ASN A 159 -5.83 -3.00 0.16
N GLY A 160 -5.75 -4.05 -0.66
CA GLY A 160 -6.75 -4.39 -1.68
C GLY A 160 -6.90 -5.90 -1.79
N ASP A 161 -6.81 -6.48 -2.99
CA ASP A 161 -6.69 -7.94 -3.14
C ASP A 161 -5.41 -8.48 -2.50
N ASN A 162 -4.32 -7.72 -2.66
CA ASN A 162 -3.05 -7.95 -1.99
C ASN A 162 -2.79 -6.83 -0.98
N PHE A 163 -2.16 -7.17 0.13
CA PHE A 163 -1.55 -6.20 1.02
C PHE A 163 -0.11 -5.99 0.58
N ILE A 164 0.25 -4.75 0.28
CA ILE A 164 1.59 -4.37 -0.15
C ILE A 164 2.13 -3.32 0.82
N TYR A 165 3.34 -3.55 1.31
CA TYR A 165 4.08 -2.58 2.11
C TYR A 165 5.45 -2.34 1.51
N CYS A 166 5.78 -1.07 1.26
CA CYS A 166 7.10 -0.63 0.81
C CYS A 166 7.74 0.25 1.88
N SER A 167 9.06 0.12 2.06
CA SER A 167 9.84 0.93 2.99
C SER A 167 11.26 1.14 2.48
N LYS A 168 11.84 2.30 2.79
CA LYS A 168 13.29 2.52 2.63
C LYS A 168 14.14 1.78 3.68
N ASN A 169 13.50 1.22 4.72
CA ASN A 169 14.14 0.50 5.81
C ASN A 169 13.80 -1.00 5.77
N GLU A 170 14.76 -1.82 5.35
CA GLU A 170 14.64 -3.28 5.24
C GLU A 170 14.14 -3.95 6.53
N LYS A 171 14.53 -3.44 7.71
CA LYS A 171 14.14 -4.02 9.00
C LYS A 171 12.63 -3.91 9.27
N GLU A 172 11.95 -2.94 8.66
CA GLU A 172 10.48 -2.86 8.74
C GLU A 172 9.85 -4.04 7.99
N ILE A 173 10.41 -4.42 6.84
CA ILE A 173 9.94 -5.55 6.04
C ILE A 173 10.15 -6.87 6.78
N GLU A 174 11.35 -7.10 7.32
CA GLU A 174 11.66 -8.28 8.13
C GLU A 174 10.71 -8.44 9.32
N ARG A 175 10.39 -7.31 9.98
CA ARG A 175 9.48 -7.28 11.12
C ARG A 175 8.05 -7.65 10.72
N ILE A 176 7.54 -7.11 9.61
CA ILE A 176 6.20 -7.44 9.10
C ILE A 176 6.13 -8.95 8.77
N ILE A 177 7.11 -9.47 8.05
CA ILE A 177 7.17 -10.91 7.71
C ILE A 177 7.20 -11.78 8.97
N THR A 178 7.97 -11.39 9.98
CA THR A 178 8.06 -12.13 11.25
C THR A 178 6.70 -12.19 11.94
N VAL A 179 6.03 -11.04 12.09
CA VAL A 179 4.71 -10.95 12.74
C VAL A 179 3.66 -11.73 11.96
N ALA A 180 3.60 -11.56 10.64
CA ALA A 180 2.66 -12.27 9.78
C ALA A 180 2.81 -13.79 9.92
N ASN A 181 4.03 -14.31 9.99
CA ASN A 181 4.27 -15.75 10.20
C ASN A 181 3.87 -16.23 11.60
N THR A 182 3.89 -15.38 12.63
CA THR A 182 3.47 -15.77 13.99
C THR A 182 1.96 -15.79 14.21
N MET A 183 1.17 -15.07 13.39
CA MET A 183 -0.29 -15.04 13.52
C MET A 183 -0.99 -16.38 13.21
N TYR A 184 -0.27 -17.29 12.54
CA TYR A 184 -0.79 -18.58 12.06
C TYR A 184 -0.07 -19.81 12.68
N ASN A 185 0.71 -19.60 13.74
CA ASN A 185 1.28 -20.67 14.58
C ASN A 185 0.49 -20.78 15.89
#